data_AF-M6FHV4-F1
#
_entry.id   AF-M6FHV4-F1
#
_cell.length_a   1.000
_cell.length_b   1.000
_cell.length_c   1.000
_cell.angle_alpha   90.00
_cell.angle_beta   90.00
_cell.angle_gamma   90.00
#
_symmetry.space_group_name_H-M   'P 1'
#
loop_
_entity.id
_entity.type
_entity.pdbx_description
1 polymer ?
#
loop_
_entity_poly.entity_id
_entity_poly.type
_entity_poly.pdbx_seq_one_letter_code
_entity_poly.pdbx_strand_id
1 'polypeptide(L)' 'MKTICGIFFLLVVYLSFYFSLTIFNLWILLSAFSIVHMGFFQTFREYLNLKFYLFVTILHLFVVTCLNLYFRQVG' A
#
# COMPACT_ATOMS: atom_id res chain seq x y z
N MET A 1 -4.20 2.25 20.78
CA MET A 1 -4.29 2.88 19.43
C MET A 1 -3.10 2.56 18.53
N LYS A 2 -1.83 2.66 18.99
CA LYS A 2 -0.64 2.33 18.17
C LYS A 2 -0.66 0.91 17.57
N THR A 3 -1.09 -0.09 18.34
CA THR A 3 -1.19 -1.49 17.87
C THR A 3 -2.24 -1.67 16.76
N ILE A 4 -3.40 -1.01 16.92
CA ILE A 4 -4.49 -1.04 15.93
C ILE A 4 -4.04 -0.38 14.62
N CYS A 5 -3.30 0.73 14.71
CA CYS A 5 -2.69 1.40 13.56
C CYS A 5 -1.70 0.48 12.83
N GLY A 6 -0.85 -0.25 13.57
CA GLY A 6 0.07 -1.23 12.99
C GLY A 6 -0.63 -2.41 12.31
N ILE A 7 -1.70 -2.94 12.92
CA ILE A 7 -2.50 -4.03 12.35
C ILE A 7 -3.21 -3.58 11.06
N PHE A 8 -3.81 -2.38 11.08
CA PHE A 8 -4.41 -1.79 9.88
C PHE A 8 -3.37 -1.65 8.78
N PHE A 9 -2.20 -1.06 9.09
CA PHE A 9 -1.13 -0.89 8.12
C PHE A 9 -0.67 -2.21 7.49
N LEU A 10 -0.48 -3.27 8.29
CA LEU A 10 -0.14 -4.60 7.79
C LEU A 10 -1.21 -5.18 6.87
N LEU A 11 -2.49 -4.99 7.21
CA LEU A 11 -3.61 -5.45 6.40
C LEU A 11 -3.69 -4.73 5.06
N VAL A 12 -3.42 -3.42 5.05
CA VAL A 12 -3.29 -2.61 3.82
C VAL A 12 -2.20 -3.16 2.91
N VAL A 13 -1.00 -3.39 3.46
CA VAL A 13 0.13 -3.93 2.70
C VAL A 13 -0.23 -5.30 2.13
N TYR A 14 -0.78 -6.20 2.95
CA TYR A 14 -1.20 -7.52 2.51
C TYR A 14 -2.20 -7.47 1.35
N LEU A 15 -3.24 -6.64 1.46
CA LEU A 15 -4.27 -6.52 0.43
C LEU A 15 -3.69 -5.96 -0.88
N SER A 16 -2.81 -4.96 -0.80
CA SER A 16 -2.12 -4.40 -1.97
C SER A 16 -1.26 -5.44 -2.69
N PHE A 17 -0.53 -6.29 -1.94
CA PHE A 17 0.23 -7.39 -2.53
C PHE A 17 -0.68 -8.42 -3.23
N TYR A 18 -1.77 -8.82 -2.57
CA TYR A 18 -2.75 -9.76 -3.14
C TYR A 18 -3.34 -9.23 -4.44
N PHE A 19 -3.75 -7.96 -4.46
CA PHE A 19 -4.26 -7.31 -5.67
C PHE A 19 -3.19 -7.18 -6.76
N SER A 20 -1.93 -6.91 -6.41
CA SER A 20 -0.84 -6.90 -7.40
C SER A 20 -0.61 -8.26 -8.05
N LEU A 21 -0.88 -9.36 -7.33
CA LEU A 21 -0.75 -10.73 -7.83
C LEU A 21 -1.93 -11.13 -8.72
N THR A 22 -3.14 -10.65 -8.43
CA THR A 22 -4.37 -11.02 -9.17
C THR A 22 -4.71 -10.07 -10.30
N ILE A 23 -4.31 -8.80 -10.20
CA ILE A 23 -4.65 -7.74 -11.14
C ILE A 23 -3.35 -7.21 -11.76
N PHE A 24 -3.04 -7.66 -12.97
CA PHE A 24 -1.91 -7.18 -13.80
C PHE A 24 -2.08 -5.73 -14.31
N ASN A 25 -3.06 -5.00 -13.77
CA ASN A 25 -3.36 -3.62 -14.15
C ASN A 25 -2.86 -2.67 -13.06
N LEU A 26 -1.71 -2.05 -13.36
CA LEU A 26 -1.05 -1.04 -12.52
C LEU A 26 -2.02 0.07 -12.08
N TRP A 27 -2.96 0.48 -12.94
CA TRP A 27 -3.89 1.57 -12.64
C TRP A 27 -4.85 1.22 -11.51
N ILE A 28 -5.39 -0.01 -11.51
CA ILE A 28 -6.30 -0.48 -10.46
C ILE A 28 -5.54 -0.60 -9.13
N LEU A 29 -4.30 -1.07 -9.20
CA LEU A 29 -3.42 -1.22 -8.06
C LEU A 29 -3.06 0.14 -7.43
N LEU A 30 -2.78 1.15 -8.26
CA LEU A 30 -2.52 2.53 -7.83
C LEU A 30 -3.76 3.19 -7.19
N SER A 31 -4.94 2.93 -7.75
CA SER A 31 -6.21 3.42 -7.20
C SER A 31 -6.52 2.80 -5.84
N ALA A 32 -6.37 1.48 -5.70
CA ALA A 32 -6.56 0.78 -4.43
C ALA A 32 -5.56 1.27 -3.37
N PHE A 33 -4.28 1.38 -3.75
CA PHE A 33 -3.24 1.93 -2.89
C PHE A 33 -3.60 3.34 -2.38
N SER A 34 -4.03 4.23 -3.27
CA SER A 34 -4.37 5.61 -2.91
C SER A 34 -5.57 5.70 -1.95
N ILE A 35 -6.66 4.97 -2.22
CA ILE A 35 -7.87 4.98 -1.38
C ILE A 35 -7.52 4.53 0.04
N VAL A 36 -6.74 3.45 0.14
CA VAL A 36 -6.41 2.84 1.42
C VAL A 36 -5.45 3.72 2.23
N HIS A 37 -4.42 4.27 1.59
CA HIS A 37 -3.51 5.22 2.24
C HIS A 37 -4.20 6.54 2.62
N MET A 38 -5.20 6.99 1.86
CA MET A 38 -6.01 8.18 2.20
C MET A 38 -6.88 7.93 3.43
N GLY A 39 -7.56 6.78 3.50
CA GLY A 39 -8.35 6.38 4.67
C GLY A 39 -7.48 6.23 5.91
N PHE A 40 -6.33 5.56 5.79
CA PHE A 40 -5.39 5.39 6.88
C PHE A 40 -4.84 6.73 7.40
N PHE A 41 -4.48 7.64 6.49
CA PHE A 41 -4.01 8.97 6.86
C PHE A 41 -5.09 9.79 7.57
N GLN A 42 -6.34 9.73 7.12
CA GLN A 42 -7.45 10.41 7.80
C GLN A 42 -7.70 9.87 9.21
N THR A 43 -7.70 8.54 9.39
CA THR A 43 -8.00 7.90 10.69
C THR A 43 -6.88 8.04 11.70
N PHE A 44 -5.62 7.99 11.28
CA PHE A 44 -4.46 7.93 12.19
C PHE A 44 -3.53 9.14 12.11
N ARG A 45 -3.97 10.25 11.50
CA ARG A 45 -3.17 11.47 11.27
C ARG A 45 -2.39 11.91 12.51
N GLU A 46 -3.07 11.95 13.66
CA GLU A 46 -2.51 12.47 14.93
C GLU A 46 -1.46 11.53 15.54
N TYR A 47 -1.47 10.25 15.16
CA TYR A 47 -0.57 9.21 15.67
C TYR A 47 0.56 8.86 14.69
N LEU A 48 0.52 9.42 13.49
CA LEU A 48 1.46 9.12 12.41
C LEU A 48 2.63 10.11 12.40
N ASN A 49 3.85 9.57 12.39
CA ASN A 49 4.99 10.35 11.99
C ASN A 49 4.98 10.49 10.46
N LEU A 50 4.62 11.69 9.99
CA LEU A 50 4.47 12.03 8.56
C LEU A 50 5.69 11.64 7.71
N LYS A 51 6.91 11.86 8.22
CA LYS A 51 8.14 11.52 7.49
C LYS A 51 8.28 10.01 7.31
N PHE A 52 8.05 9.25 8.37
CA PHE A 52 8.11 7.79 8.34
C PHE A 52 7.01 7.23 7.43
N TYR A 53 5.79 7.77 7.54
CA TYR A 53 4.66 7.36 6.71
C TYR A 53 4.93 7.58 5.21
N LEU A 54 5.43 8.75 4.82
CA LEU A 54 5.77 9.04 3.42
C LEU A 54 6.87 8.10 2.92
N PHE A 55 7.92 7.87 3.71
CA PHE A 55 9.00 6.95 3.35
C PHE A 55 8.45 5.53 3.09
N VAL A 56 7.64 5.02 4.01
CA VAL A 56 7.04 3.69 3.90
C VAL A 56 6.08 3.60 2.71
N THR A 57 5.30 4.65 2.46
CA THR A 57 4.37 4.73 1.32
C THR A 57 5.14 4.67 -0.01
N ILE A 58 6.23 5.42 -0.15
CA ILE A 58 7.08 5.38 -1.35
C ILE A 58 7.69 4.00 -1.54
N LEU A 59 8.22 3.40 -0.47
CA LEU A 59 8.80 2.06 -0.51
C LEU A 59 7.75 1.00 -0.91
N HIS A 60 6.53 1.10 -0.37
CA HIS A 60 5.43 0.22 -0.70
C HIS A 60 5.03 0.36 -2.19
N LEU A 61 4.92 1.60 -2.70
CA LEU A 61 4.62 1.87 -4.11
C LEU A 61 5.70 1.30 -5.05
N PHE A 62 6.97 1.40 -4.65
CA PHE A 62 8.10 0.85 -5.40
C PHE A 62 7.99 -0.68 -5.52
N VAL A 63 7.78 -1.38 -4.39
CA VAL A 63 7.65 -2.84 -4.37
C VAL A 63 6.47 -3.32 -5.20
N VAL A 64 5.32 -2.67 -5.05
CA VAL A 64 4.08 -2.96 -5.79
C VAL A 64 4.29 -2.79 -7.30
N THR A 65 5.02 -1.74 -7.72
CA THR A 65 5.37 -1.52 -9.13
C THR A 65 6.32 -2.61 -9.66
N CYS A 66 7.36 -2.95 -8.90
CA CYS A 66 8.30 -4.01 -9.27
C CYS A 66 7.59 -5.37 -9.43
N LEU A 67 6.69 -5.72 -8.50
CA LEU A 67 5.92 -6.96 -8.57
C LEU A 67 5.00 -6.98 -9.80
N ASN A 68 4.26 -5.89 -10.04
CA ASN A 68 3.41 -5.79 -11.22
C ASN A 68 4.21 -5.92 -12.53
N LEU A 69 5.40 -5.33 -12.61
CA LEU A 69 6.29 -5.50 -13.77
C LEU A 69 6.83 -6.94 -13.91
N TYR A 70 7.25 -7.55 -12.80
CA TYR A 70 7.74 -8.92 -12.76
C TYR A 70 6.68 -9.90 -13.24
N PHE A 71 5.47 -9.85 -12.67
CA PHE A 71 4.39 -10.76 -13.06
C PHE A 71 3.95 -10.54 -14.50
N ARG A 72 3.92 -9.29 -14.99
CA ARG A 72 3.60 -8.99 -16.40
C ARG A 72 4.63 -9.55 -17.39
N GLN A 73 5.87 -9.84 -16.98
CA GLN A 73 6.86 -10.51 -17.84
C GLN A 73 6.66 -12.04 -17.90
N VAL A 74 5.96 -12.62 -16.93
CA VAL A 74 5.80 -14.08 -16.77
C VAL A 74 4.47 -14.58 -17.37
N GLY A 75 3.46 -13.72 -17.50
CA GLY A 75 2.18 -14.00 -18.16
C GLY A 75 2.15 -13.59 -19.62
#